data_AF-A0ABC8AT81-F1
#
_entry.id   AF-A0ABC8AT81-F1
#
_cell.length_a   1.000
_cell.length_b   1.000
_cell.length_c   1.000
_cell.angle_alpha   90.00
_cell.angle_beta   90.00
_cell.angle_gamma   90.00
#
_symmetry.space_group_name_H-M   'P 1'
#
loop_
_entity.id
_entity.type
_entity.pdbx_description
1 polymer ?
#
loop_
_entity_poly.entity_id
_entity_poly.type
_entity_poly.pdbx_seq_one_letter_code
_entity_poly.pdbx_strand_id
1 'polypeptide(L)'
;MIGSYGTLGIGPATADPVSAPASAGEAVQRLIDLSRQSEQLNQQALNAQADLDTKLAAANAADQKAGAAAAALDAAKAEIARYRPVIDRAATSALLGSRTNRLTSLLVSNSPQQLLDQMSIVDFVGARTNDQLGQYEKATDAAAAADGAARTAAEAARAASAAADTVRSDLESKRAALQGSMAGVIAAWGQLSAGDKSALAGSMFPPGFDRDSMLRGLVPGSGTSALAAGLTRVGDPYVWGATGPDQFDCSGLVQWAFHQVGKNVPRTSQQQSGFGTPVDEKDLQPGDVVFFYSDISHVGIYAGNGLMLHASTFGIPVQVAPMGSTPFHSARRF
;
A
#
# COMPACT_ATOMS: atom_id res chain seq x y z
N MET A 1 -17.03 -55.95 25.83
CA MET A 1 -16.42 -54.78 25.16
C MET A 1 -17.23 -53.55 25.51
N ILE A 2 -16.72 -52.70 26.39
CA ILE A 2 -17.39 -51.47 26.83
C ILE A 2 -16.36 -50.36 26.66
N GLY A 3 -16.59 -49.47 25.69
CA GLY A 3 -15.68 -48.38 25.35
C GLY A 3 -15.90 -47.18 26.27
N SER A 4 -14.83 -46.70 26.90
CA SER A 4 -14.79 -45.41 27.60
C SER A 4 -14.32 -44.33 26.63
N TYR A 5 -15.14 -43.30 26.43
CA TYR A 5 -14.75 -42.06 25.78
C TYR A 5 -14.26 -41.08 26.86
N GLY A 6 -12.98 -40.70 26.80
CA GLY A 6 -12.40 -39.65 27.62
C GLY A 6 -12.65 -38.28 27.02
N THR A 7 -13.26 -37.40 27.79
CA THR A 7 -13.46 -35.97 27.49
C THR A 7 -12.17 -35.20 27.78
N LEU A 8 -11.53 -34.65 26.74
CA LEU A 8 -10.43 -33.68 26.86
C LEU A 8 -11.03 -32.29 27.18
N GLY A 9 -10.85 -31.83 28.41
CA GLY A 9 -11.16 -30.46 28.82
C GLY A 9 -10.10 -29.48 28.32
N ILE A 10 -10.52 -28.53 27.48
CA ILE A 10 -9.71 -27.38 27.08
C ILE A 10 -9.92 -26.31 28.15
N GLY A 11 -8.98 -26.20 29.09
CA GLY A 11 -8.94 -25.08 30.03
C GLY A 11 -8.41 -23.81 29.36
N PRO A 12 -8.88 -22.61 29.73
CA PRO A 12 -8.32 -21.36 29.23
C PRO A 12 -6.90 -21.17 29.80
N ALA A 13 -5.92 -21.04 28.90
CA ALA A 13 -4.56 -20.65 29.27
C ALA A 13 -4.60 -19.19 29.77
N THR A 14 -4.61 -19.03 31.09
CA THR A 14 -4.31 -17.75 31.72
C THR A 14 -2.79 -17.60 31.68
N ALA A 15 -2.31 -16.55 31.03
CA ALA A 15 -0.90 -16.19 31.09
C ALA A 15 -0.59 -15.76 32.53
N ASP A 16 0.35 -16.45 33.18
CA ASP A 16 0.83 -16.07 34.51
C ASP A 16 1.35 -14.62 34.49
N PRO A 17 1.07 -13.82 35.53
CA PRO A 17 1.60 -12.46 35.63
C PRO A 17 3.13 -12.53 35.74
N VAL A 18 3.81 -11.94 34.76
CA VAL A 18 5.27 -11.83 34.72
C VAL A 18 5.75 -11.21 36.03
N SER A 19 6.47 -11.99 36.84
CA SER A 19 6.99 -11.63 38.16
C SER A 19 7.71 -10.27 38.12
N ALA A 20 7.59 -9.49 39.20
CA ALA A 20 8.29 -8.21 39.30
C ALA A 20 9.81 -8.43 39.34
N PRO A 21 10.62 -7.57 38.69
CA PRO A 21 12.08 -7.71 38.67
C PRO A 21 12.65 -7.62 40.10
N ALA A 22 13.61 -8.48 40.42
CA ALA A 22 14.22 -8.59 41.74
C ALA A 22 15.41 -7.62 41.93
N SER A 23 15.92 -7.02 40.84
CA SER A 23 17.02 -6.04 40.86
C SER A 23 16.84 -4.88 39.86
N ALA A 24 17.58 -3.78 40.06
CA ALA A 24 17.59 -2.63 39.15
C ALA A 24 18.08 -3.01 37.73
N GLY A 25 19.07 -3.90 37.63
CA GLY A 25 19.56 -4.38 36.33
C GLY A 25 18.52 -5.18 35.55
N GLU A 26 17.72 -6.00 36.23
CA GLU A 26 16.62 -6.75 35.61
C GLU A 26 15.49 -5.82 35.14
N ALA A 27 15.18 -4.77 35.90
CA ALA A 27 14.18 -3.79 35.51
C ALA A 27 14.58 -3.02 34.24
N VAL A 28 15.86 -2.62 34.15
CA VAL A 28 16.42 -1.96 32.97
C VAL A 28 16.42 -2.91 31.76
N GLN A 29 16.87 -4.16 31.92
CA GLN A 29 16.86 -5.13 30.82
C GLN A 29 15.43 -5.40 30.32
N ARG A 30 14.47 -5.56 31.23
CA ARG A 30 13.06 -5.71 30.87
C ARG A 30 12.53 -4.53 30.07
N LEU A 31 12.90 -3.30 30.43
CA LEU A 31 12.54 -2.12 29.65
C LEU A 31 13.15 -2.18 28.24
N ILE A 32 14.43 -2.54 28.11
CA ILE A 32 15.12 -2.64 26.82
C ILE A 32 14.41 -3.64 25.91
N ASP A 33 14.07 -4.82 26.44
CA ASP A 33 13.38 -5.87 25.69
C ASP A 33 11.98 -5.43 25.25
N LEU A 34 11.20 -4.83 26.16
CA LEU A 34 9.88 -4.28 25.86
C LEU A 34 9.97 -3.14 24.83
N SER A 35 10.98 -2.30 24.92
CA SER A 35 11.23 -1.18 24.01
C SER A 35 11.54 -1.66 22.59
N ARG A 36 12.39 -2.70 22.47
CA ARG A 36 12.68 -3.37 21.18
C ARG A 36 11.42 -3.97 20.58
N GLN A 37 10.65 -4.73 21.37
CA GLN A 37 9.39 -5.32 20.90
C GLN A 37 8.40 -4.23 20.44
N SER A 38 8.29 -3.14 21.20
CA SER A 38 7.41 -2.04 20.89
C SER A 38 7.79 -1.33 19.59
N GLU A 39 9.08 -1.14 19.35
CA GLU A 39 9.57 -0.55 18.11
C GLU A 39 9.33 -1.47 16.90
N GLN A 40 9.51 -2.79 17.06
CA GLN A 40 9.16 -3.78 16.02
C GLN A 40 7.69 -3.69 15.64
N LEU A 41 6.79 -3.68 16.64
CA LEU A 41 5.36 -3.55 16.42
C LEU A 41 4.99 -2.21 15.78
N ASN A 42 5.69 -1.13 16.14
CA ASN A 42 5.49 0.17 15.52
C ASN A 42 5.83 0.15 14.03
N GLN A 43 7.01 -0.37 13.66
CA GLN A 43 7.36 -0.49 12.24
C GLN A 43 6.42 -1.45 11.50
N GLN A 44 6.01 -2.57 12.11
CA GLN A 44 5.02 -3.47 11.51
C GLN A 44 3.67 -2.79 11.24
N ALA A 45 3.17 -1.98 12.19
CA ALA A 45 1.93 -1.24 12.02
C ALA A 45 2.06 -0.14 10.95
N LEU A 46 3.19 0.56 10.92
CA LEU A 46 3.49 1.56 9.88
C LEU A 46 3.59 0.93 8.48
N ASN A 47 4.24 -0.24 8.37
CA ASN A 47 4.31 -1.00 7.12
C ASN A 47 2.94 -1.47 6.65
N ALA A 48 2.11 -1.98 7.56
CA ALA A 48 0.74 -2.40 7.24
C ALA A 48 -0.13 -1.20 6.81
N GLN A 49 0.05 -0.03 7.42
CA GLN A 49 -0.63 1.20 6.98
C GLN A 49 -0.21 1.59 5.56
N ALA A 50 1.09 1.58 5.26
CA ALA A 50 1.58 1.91 3.92
C ALA A 50 1.11 0.91 2.85
N ASP A 51 1.02 -0.38 3.19
CA ASP A 51 0.44 -1.39 2.30
C ASP A 51 -1.06 -1.15 2.11
N LEU A 52 -1.81 -0.84 3.18
CA LEU A 52 -3.24 -0.53 3.09
C LEU A 52 -3.49 0.66 2.16
N ASP A 53 -2.71 1.74 2.26
CA ASP A 53 -2.83 2.91 1.39
C ASP A 53 -2.63 2.51 -0.09
N THR A 54 -1.65 1.63 -0.35
CA THR A 54 -1.39 1.08 -1.69
C THR A 54 -2.56 0.23 -2.19
N LYS A 55 -3.13 -0.64 -1.33
CA LYS A 55 -4.29 -1.48 -1.69
C LYS A 55 -5.54 -0.66 -1.94
N LEU A 56 -5.77 0.40 -1.16
CA LEU A 56 -6.90 1.31 -1.37
C LEU A 56 -6.77 2.07 -2.69
N ALA A 57 -5.57 2.53 -3.05
CA ALA A 57 -5.33 3.14 -4.35
C ALA A 57 -5.60 2.14 -5.50
N ALA A 58 -5.16 0.89 -5.35
CA ALA A 58 -5.43 -0.17 -6.33
C ALA A 58 -6.92 -0.52 -6.43
N ALA A 59 -7.65 -0.59 -5.32
CA ALA A 59 -9.10 -0.82 -5.28
C ALA A 59 -9.86 0.30 -5.99
N ASN A 60 -9.54 1.56 -5.68
CA ASN A 60 -10.14 2.72 -6.36
C ASN A 60 -9.88 2.70 -7.87
N ALA A 61 -8.67 2.35 -8.30
CA ALA A 61 -8.33 2.24 -9.72
C ALA A 61 -9.08 1.08 -10.40
N ALA A 62 -9.26 -0.05 -9.70
CA ALA A 62 -10.01 -1.19 -10.21
C ALA A 62 -11.52 -0.89 -10.31
N ASP A 63 -12.09 -0.19 -9.33
CA ASP A 63 -13.49 0.27 -9.35
C ASP A 63 -13.76 1.22 -10.52
N GLN A 64 -12.84 2.16 -10.78
CA GLN A 64 -12.95 3.05 -11.95
C GLN A 64 -12.93 2.27 -13.27
N LYS A 65 -12.07 1.26 -13.39
CA LYS A 65 -12.04 0.37 -14.57
C LYS A 65 -13.32 -0.44 -14.71
N ALA A 66 -13.86 -0.96 -13.61
CA ALA A 66 -15.13 -1.69 -13.61
C ALA A 66 -16.29 -0.79 -14.05
N GLY A 67 -16.35 0.45 -13.54
CA GLY A 67 -17.34 1.44 -13.96
C GLY A 67 -17.25 1.79 -15.45
N ALA A 68 -16.03 2.00 -15.96
CA ALA A 68 -15.80 2.26 -17.39
C ALA A 68 -16.20 1.07 -18.27
N ALA A 69 -15.89 -0.16 -17.86
CA ALA A 69 -16.26 -1.37 -18.60
C ALA A 69 -17.78 -1.61 -18.59
N ALA A 70 -18.45 -1.35 -17.46
CA ALA A 70 -19.91 -1.41 -17.37
C ALA A 70 -20.58 -0.39 -18.32
N ALA A 71 -20.09 0.85 -18.34
CA ALA A 71 -20.59 1.87 -19.26
C ALA A 71 -20.38 1.49 -20.74
N ALA A 72 -19.24 0.87 -21.08
CA ALA A 72 -18.97 0.36 -22.42
C ALA A 72 -19.92 -0.77 -22.82
N LEU A 73 -20.24 -1.68 -21.89
CA LEU A 73 -21.22 -2.73 -22.10
C LEU A 73 -22.62 -2.15 -22.36
N ASP A 74 -23.04 -1.16 -21.57
CA ASP A 74 -24.34 -0.50 -21.75
C ASP A 74 -24.41 0.21 -23.11
N ALA A 75 -23.34 0.88 -23.53
CA ALA A 75 -23.25 1.47 -24.86
C ALA A 75 -23.32 0.43 -25.98
N ALA A 76 -22.65 -0.71 -25.84
CA ALA A 76 -22.70 -1.79 -26.83
C ALA A 76 -24.10 -2.43 -26.92
N LYS A 77 -24.78 -2.64 -25.79
CA LYS A 77 -26.17 -3.11 -25.75
C LYS A 77 -27.13 -2.11 -26.39
N ALA A 78 -26.93 -0.81 -26.16
CA ALA A 78 -27.71 0.24 -26.79
C ALA A 78 -27.52 0.26 -28.31
N GLU A 79 -26.31 -0.03 -28.81
CA GLU A 79 -26.03 -0.15 -30.25
C GLU A 79 -26.78 -1.34 -30.87
N ILE A 80 -26.78 -2.52 -30.23
CA ILE A 80 -27.59 -3.67 -30.67
C ILE A 80 -29.07 -3.30 -30.79
N ALA A 81 -29.59 -2.55 -29.81
CA ALA A 81 -31.00 -2.14 -29.78
C ALA A 81 -31.40 -1.27 -30.99
N ARG A 82 -30.45 -0.56 -31.63
CA ARG A 82 -30.71 0.25 -32.84
C ARG A 82 -31.08 -0.60 -34.06
N TYR A 83 -30.56 -1.82 -34.15
CA TYR A 83 -30.80 -2.71 -35.30
C TYR A 83 -32.03 -3.62 -35.12
N ARG A 84 -32.54 -3.75 -33.89
CA ARG A 84 -33.68 -4.62 -33.55
C ARG A 84 -34.91 -4.41 -34.45
N PRO A 85 -35.37 -3.18 -34.74
CA PRO A 85 -36.54 -2.96 -35.60
C PRO A 85 -36.34 -3.39 -37.06
N VAL A 86 -35.09 -3.39 -37.55
CA VAL A 86 -34.74 -3.83 -38.91
C VAL A 86 -34.77 -5.36 -38.96
N ILE A 87 -34.20 -6.02 -37.95
CA ILE A 87 -34.21 -7.48 -37.84
C ILE A 87 -35.64 -8.00 -37.69
N ASP A 88 -36.46 -7.40 -36.84
CA ASP A 88 -37.86 -7.82 -36.65
C ASP A 88 -38.65 -7.73 -37.96
N ARG A 89 -38.45 -6.64 -38.73
CA ARG A 89 -39.05 -6.47 -40.06
C ARG A 89 -38.50 -7.47 -41.08
N ALA A 90 -37.19 -7.69 -41.12
CA ALA A 90 -36.57 -8.65 -42.03
C ALA A 90 -37.06 -10.08 -41.74
N ALA A 91 -37.08 -10.50 -40.47
CA ALA A 91 -37.58 -11.80 -40.04
C ALA A 91 -39.07 -11.99 -40.36
N THR A 92 -39.90 -11.00 -40.06
CA THR A 92 -41.34 -11.02 -40.38
C THR A 92 -41.57 -11.07 -41.89
N SER A 93 -40.79 -10.32 -42.69
CA SER A 93 -40.89 -10.35 -44.15
C SER A 93 -40.43 -11.68 -44.76
N ALA A 94 -39.41 -12.33 -44.18
CA ALA A 94 -38.96 -13.65 -44.60
C ALA A 94 -39.99 -14.73 -44.25
N LEU A 95 -40.63 -14.63 -43.07
CA LEU A 95 -41.68 -15.55 -42.63
C LEU A 95 -43.00 -15.39 -43.41
N LEU A 96 -43.44 -14.15 -43.68
CA LEU A 96 -44.71 -13.86 -44.36
C LEU A 96 -44.60 -13.79 -45.89
N GLY A 97 -43.41 -13.51 -46.44
CA GLY A 97 -43.20 -13.22 -47.86
C GLY A 97 -42.43 -14.28 -48.66
N SER A 98 -41.90 -15.32 -48.02
CA SER A 98 -41.11 -16.34 -48.70
C SER A 98 -42.00 -17.35 -49.44
N ARG A 99 -42.35 -16.99 -50.68
CA ARG A 99 -42.19 -17.81 -51.91
C ARG A 99 -43.17 -17.40 -53.02
N THR A 100 -44.28 -16.75 -52.71
CA THR A 100 -45.33 -16.47 -53.69
C THR A 100 -45.15 -15.14 -54.42
N ASN A 101 -44.63 -14.09 -53.77
CA ASN A 101 -44.71 -12.72 -54.30
C ASN A 101 -43.78 -12.40 -55.49
N ARG A 102 -42.61 -13.05 -55.62
CA ARG A 102 -41.69 -12.82 -56.76
C ARG A 102 -42.20 -13.45 -58.06
N LEU A 103 -42.80 -14.64 -57.97
CA LEU A 103 -43.37 -15.33 -59.13
C LEU A 103 -44.70 -14.69 -59.58
N THR A 104 -45.53 -14.21 -58.64
CA THR A 104 -46.76 -13.47 -58.99
C THR A 104 -46.49 -12.05 -59.48
N SER A 105 -45.48 -11.35 -58.97
CA SER A 105 -45.05 -10.04 -59.46
C SER A 105 -44.57 -10.06 -60.92
N LEU A 106 -43.89 -11.13 -61.34
CA LEU A 106 -43.49 -11.39 -62.73
C LEU A 106 -44.70 -11.65 -63.65
N LEU A 107 -45.80 -12.17 -63.10
CA LEU A 107 -47.03 -12.49 -63.85
C LEU A 107 -48.01 -11.31 -63.96
N VAL A 108 -47.81 -10.24 -63.18
CA VAL A 108 -48.76 -9.10 -63.06
C VAL A 108 -48.15 -7.75 -63.50
N SER A 109 -46.87 -7.70 -63.85
CA SER A 109 -46.22 -6.45 -64.29
C SER A 109 -46.72 -5.99 -65.67
N ASN A 110 -47.30 -4.79 -65.77
CA ASN A 110 -47.92 -4.28 -66.99
C ASN A 110 -46.94 -3.64 -68.00
N SER A 111 -45.63 -3.58 -67.72
CA SER A 111 -44.60 -3.19 -68.69
C SER A 111 -43.18 -3.69 -68.33
N PRO A 112 -42.28 -3.88 -69.32
CA PRO A 112 -40.88 -4.23 -69.07
C PRO A 112 -40.11 -3.22 -68.21
N GLN A 113 -40.43 -1.92 -68.31
CA GLN A 113 -39.79 -0.87 -67.51
C GLN A 113 -40.18 -0.97 -66.03
N GLN A 114 -41.46 -1.21 -65.73
CA GLN A 114 -41.93 -1.41 -64.36
C GLN A 114 -41.27 -2.61 -63.66
N LEU A 115 -41.00 -3.69 -64.40
CA LEU A 115 -40.33 -4.86 -63.86
C LEU A 115 -38.88 -4.53 -63.45
N LEU A 116 -38.13 -3.80 -64.29
CA LEU A 116 -36.76 -3.38 -63.99
C LEU A 116 -36.71 -2.44 -62.78
N ASP A 117 -37.65 -1.49 -62.68
CA ASP A 117 -37.75 -0.59 -61.53
C ASP A 117 -38.04 -1.37 -60.23
N GLN A 118 -38.97 -2.33 -60.28
CA GLN A 118 -39.27 -3.20 -59.14
C GLN A 118 -38.08 -4.08 -58.73
N MET A 119 -37.33 -4.63 -59.69
CA MET A 119 -36.13 -5.42 -59.40
C MET A 119 -35.04 -4.55 -58.75
N SER A 120 -34.83 -3.34 -59.25
CA SER A 120 -33.83 -2.41 -58.67
C SER A 120 -34.14 -2.04 -57.22
N ILE A 121 -35.43 -1.86 -56.87
CA ILE A 121 -35.87 -1.57 -55.50
C ILE A 121 -35.63 -2.78 -54.60
N VAL A 122 -35.94 -3.99 -55.08
CA VAL A 122 -35.71 -5.24 -54.32
C VAL A 122 -34.22 -5.45 -54.06
N ASP A 123 -33.36 -5.24 -55.06
CA ASP A 123 -31.92 -5.39 -54.93
C ASP A 123 -31.32 -4.34 -53.99
N PHE A 124 -31.76 -3.09 -54.08
CA PHE A 124 -31.35 -2.02 -53.18
C PHE A 124 -31.75 -2.31 -51.72
N VAL A 125 -33.00 -2.72 -51.49
CA VAL A 125 -33.49 -3.09 -50.15
C VAL A 125 -32.77 -4.33 -49.62
N GLY A 126 -32.50 -5.33 -50.47
CA GLY A 126 -31.75 -6.54 -50.12
C GLY A 126 -30.30 -6.24 -49.73
N ALA A 127 -29.60 -5.44 -50.52
CA ALA A 127 -28.23 -5.01 -50.22
C ALA A 127 -28.16 -4.23 -48.90
N ARG A 128 -29.11 -3.30 -48.68
CA ARG A 128 -29.20 -2.53 -47.43
C ARG A 128 -29.50 -3.42 -46.22
N THR A 129 -30.38 -4.40 -46.36
CA THR A 129 -30.72 -5.34 -45.28
C THR A 129 -29.51 -6.20 -44.91
N ASN A 130 -28.77 -6.70 -45.89
CA ASN A 130 -27.55 -7.48 -45.65
C ASN A 130 -26.45 -6.64 -44.96
N ASP A 131 -26.26 -5.38 -45.35
CA ASP A 131 -25.33 -4.49 -44.65
C ASP A 131 -25.76 -4.28 -43.18
N GLN A 132 -27.04 -4.02 -42.93
CA GLN A 132 -27.58 -3.86 -41.57
C GLN A 132 -27.46 -5.13 -40.71
N LEU A 133 -27.61 -6.32 -41.30
CA LEU A 133 -27.35 -7.60 -40.62
C LEU A 133 -25.87 -7.75 -40.26
N GLY A 134 -24.96 -7.41 -41.17
CA GLY A 134 -23.51 -7.42 -40.89
C GLY A 134 -23.11 -6.42 -39.80
N GLN A 135 -23.75 -5.26 -39.72
CA GLN A 135 -23.54 -4.31 -38.62
C GLN A 135 -24.11 -4.83 -37.29
N TYR A 136 -25.26 -5.51 -37.31
CA TYR A 136 -25.84 -6.14 -36.12
C TYR A 136 -24.96 -7.26 -35.56
N GLU A 137 -24.40 -8.11 -36.42
CA GLU A 137 -23.46 -9.17 -36.02
C GLU A 137 -22.24 -8.55 -35.32
N LYS A 138 -21.62 -7.53 -35.94
CA LYS A 138 -20.51 -6.79 -35.33
C LYS A 138 -20.87 -6.15 -33.99
N ALA A 139 -22.07 -5.56 -33.87
CA ALA A 139 -22.54 -4.97 -32.62
C ALA A 139 -22.78 -6.04 -31.54
N THR A 140 -23.25 -7.23 -31.92
CA THR A 140 -23.44 -8.38 -31.03
C THR A 140 -22.10 -8.90 -30.51
N ASP A 141 -21.12 -9.07 -31.39
CA ASP A 141 -19.76 -9.48 -31.01
C ASP A 141 -19.10 -8.44 -30.08
N ALA A 142 -19.26 -7.15 -30.40
CA ALA A 142 -18.77 -6.06 -29.57
C ALA A 142 -19.40 -6.06 -28.17
N ALA A 143 -20.71 -6.31 -28.05
CA ALA A 143 -21.36 -6.40 -26.74
C ALA A 143 -20.95 -7.65 -25.96
N ALA A 144 -20.74 -8.79 -26.63
CA ALA A 144 -20.22 -9.99 -25.98
C ALA A 144 -18.80 -9.77 -25.44
N ALA A 145 -17.94 -9.11 -26.22
CA ALA A 145 -16.60 -8.72 -25.78
C ALA A 145 -16.66 -7.72 -24.61
N ALA A 146 -17.54 -6.71 -24.68
CA ALA A 146 -17.74 -5.74 -23.60
C ALA A 146 -18.30 -6.40 -22.32
N ASP A 147 -19.15 -7.41 -22.45
CA ASP A 147 -19.70 -8.16 -21.31
C ASP A 147 -18.61 -8.97 -20.61
N GLY A 148 -17.76 -9.65 -21.38
CA GLY A 148 -16.56 -10.32 -20.86
C GLY A 148 -15.64 -9.35 -20.14
N ALA A 149 -15.33 -8.20 -20.76
CA ALA A 149 -14.48 -7.17 -20.15
C ALA A 149 -15.08 -6.59 -18.86
N ALA A 150 -16.39 -6.32 -18.83
CA ALA A 150 -17.08 -5.83 -17.65
C ALA A 150 -17.06 -6.85 -16.49
N ARG A 151 -17.25 -8.14 -16.78
CA ARG A 151 -17.15 -9.21 -15.77
C ARG A 151 -15.75 -9.29 -15.19
N THR A 152 -14.72 -9.36 -16.04
CA THR A 152 -13.32 -9.39 -15.59
C THR A 152 -12.94 -8.16 -14.78
N ALA A 153 -13.37 -6.97 -15.20
CA ALA A 153 -13.10 -5.74 -14.46
C ALA A 153 -13.81 -5.71 -13.10
N ALA A 154 -15.06 -6.17 -13.02
CA ALA A 154 -15.80 -6.27 -11.76
C ALA A 154 -15.21 -7.32 -10.80
N GLU A 155 -14.71 -8.44 -11.31
CA GLU A 155 -13.99 -9.43 -10.50
C GLU A 155 -12.67 -8.87 -9.95
N ALA A 156 -11.90 -8.17 -10.79
CA ALA A 156 -10.67 -7.51 -10.36
C ALA A 156 -10.92 -6.44 -9.29
N ALA A 157 -12.00 -5.66 -9.42
CA ALA A 157 -12.43 -4.68 -8.42
C ALA A 157 -12.77 -5.35 -7.08
N ARG A 158 -13.59 -6.41 -7.09
CA ARG A 158 -13.92 -7.18 -5.86
C ARG A 158 -12.68 -7.78 -5.21
N ALA A 159 -11.76 -8.34 -6.00
CA ALA A 159 -10.51 -8.90 -5.49
C ALA A 159 -9.61 -7.84 -4.86
N ALA A 160 -9.50 -6.66 -5.47
CA ALA A 160 -8.72 -5.55 -4.94
C ALA A 160 -9.30 -5.02 -3.61
N SER A 161 -10.63 -4.88 -3.51
CA SER A 161 -11.30 -4.48 -2.27
C SER A 161 -11.13 -5.51 -1.16
N ALA A 162 -11.29 -6.80 -1.45
CA ALA A 162 -11.06 -7.87 -0.47
C ALA A 162 -9.60 -7.91 0.02
N ALA A 163 -8.63 -7.63 -0.85
CA ALA A 163 -7.23 -7.51 -0.46
C ALA A 163 -7.00 -6.31 0.47
N ALA A 164 -7.63 -5.15 0.21
CA ALA A 164 -7.56 -3.99 1.09
C ALA A 164 -8.18 -4.27 2.47
N ASP A 165 -9.33 -4.95 2.52
CA ASP A 165 -9.99 -5.34 3.77
C ASP A 165 -9.14 -6.31 4.61
N THR A 166 -8.44 -7.24 3.96
CA THR A 166 -7.51 -8.16 4.63
C THR A 166 -6.39 -7.40 5.33
N VAL A 167 -5.77 -6.45 4.63
CA VAL A 167 -4.68 -5.62 5.19
C VAL A 167 -5.22 -4.69 6.28
N ARG A 168 -6.46 -4.18 6.17
CA ARG A 168 -7.09 -3.37 7.22
C ARG A 168 -7.23 -4.15 8.52
N SER A 169 -7.71 -5.40 8.47
CA SER A 169 -7.84 -6.26 9.65
C SER A 169 -6.48 -6.59 10.29
N ASP A 170 -5.46 -6.87 9.47
CA ASP A 170 -4.09 -7.08 9.95
C ASP A 170 -3.52 -5.82 10.64
N LEU A 171 -3.74 -4.63 10.03
CA LEU A 171 -3.35 -3.35 10.61
C LEU A 171 -4.03 -3.09 11.96
N GLU A 172 -5.33 -3.35 12.08
CA GLU A 172 -6.07 -3.21 13.34
C GLU A 172 -5.47 -4.11 14.43
N SER A 173 -5.16 -5.36 14.09
CA SER A 173 -4.51 -6.31 15.00
C SER A 173 -3.12 -5.83 15.44
N LYS A 174 -2.30 -5.33 14.51
CA LYS A 174 -0.97 -4.78 14.80
C LYS A 174 -1.03 -3.53 15.65
N ARG A 175 -2.02 -2.65 15.43
CA ARG A 175 -2.25 -1.46 16.25
C ARG A 175 -2.65 -1.82 17.68
N ALA A 176 -3.53 -2.81 17.84
CA ALA A 176 -3.92 -3.30 19.17
C ALA A 176 -2.71 -3.89 19.92
N ALA A 177 -1.88 -4.70 19.23
CA ALA A 177 -0.64 -5.24 19.79
C ALA A 177 0.35 -4.13 20.19
N LEU A 178 0.54 -3.13 19.31
CA LEU A 178 1.37 -1.96 19.59
C LEU A 178 0.87 -1.20 20.82
N GLN A 179 -0.43 -0.93 20.92
CA GLN A 179 -1.02 -0.22 22.06
C GLN A 179 -0.75 -0.96 23.38
N GLY A 180 -0.89 -2.30 23.39
CA GLY A 180 -0.55 -3.12 24.56
C GLY A 180 0.93 -3.04 24.91
N SER A 181 1.82 -3.10 23.91
CA SER A 181 3.26 -2.98 24.11
C SER A 181 3.67 -1.59 24.62
N MET A 182 3.09 -0.51 24.09
CA MET A 182 3.30 0.86 24.55
C MET A 182 2.95 1.00 26.04
N ALA A 183 1.81 0.45 26.46
CA ALA A 183 1.42 0.45 27.87
C ALA A 183 2.45 -0.29 28.74
N GLY A 184 2.98 -1.42 28.26
CA GLY A 184 4.06 -2.16 28.91
C GLY A 184 5.35 -1.36 29.07
N VAL A 185 5.79 -0.68 28.01
CA VAL A 185 6.99 0.19 28.04
C VAL A 185 6.80 1.36 29.00
N ILE A 186 5.66 2.05 28.95
CA ILE A 186 5.34 3.18 29.83
C ILE A 186 5.32 2.73 31.29
N ALA A 187 4.69 1.59 31.58
CA ALA A 187 4.66 1.03 32.93
C ALA A 187 6.07 0.67 33.43
N ALA A 188 6.87 -0.02 32.61
CA ALA A 188 8.24 -0.39 32.94
C ALA A 188 9.12 0.85 33.19
N TRP A 189 9.02 1.87 32.33
CA TRP A 189 9.69 3.16 32.51
C TRP A 189 9.27 3.83 33.82
N GLY A 190 7.98 3.80 34.17
CA GLY A 190 7.45 4.35 35.41
C GLY A 190 8.10 3.76 36.67
N GLN A 191 8.44 2.47 36.65
CA GLN A 191 9.05 1.75 37.78
C GLN A 191 10.56 2.01 37.94
N LEU A 192 11.24 2.56 36.94
CA LEU A 192 12.67 2.84 37.04
C LEU A 192 12.98 4.00 38.00
N SER A 193 14.11 3.89 38.70
CA SER A 193 14.62 4.96 39.55
C SER A 193 15.06 6.17 38.71
N ALA A 194 15.17 7.35 39.34
CA ALA A 194 15.69 8.53 38.66
C ALA A 194 17.13 8.34 38.16
N GLY A 195 17.94 7.56 38.89
CA GLY A 195 19.30 7.20 38.49
C GLY A 195 19.32 6.34 37.23
N ASP A 196 18.49 5.29 37.17
CA ASP A 196 18.40 4.41 35.99
C ASP A 196 17.90 5.16 34.75
N LYS A 197 16.89 6.03 34.93
CA LYS A 197 16.37 6.90 33.86
C LYS A 197 17.45 7.84 33.33
N SER A 198 18.23 8.46 34.22
CA SER A 198 19.34 9.33 33.84
C SER A 198 20.46 8.55 33.14
N ALA A 199 20.75 7.33 33.57
CA ALA A 199 21.77 6.49 32.94
C ALA A 199 21.36 6.03 31.54
N LEU A 200 20.08 5.71 31.34
CA LEU A 200 19.52 5.33 30.03
C LEU A 200 19.43 6.50 29.05
N ALA A 201 19.02 7.68 29.52
CA ALA A 201 18.99 8.88 28.70
C ALA A 201 20.38 9.30 28.25
N GLY A 202 21.41 9.02 29.07
CA GLY A 202 22.80 9.28 28.72
C GLY A 202 23.08 10.74 28.39
N SER A 203 24.09 10.96 27.55
CA SER A 203 24.41 12.27 27.00
C SER A 203 23.79 12.44 25.61
N MET A 204 23.07 13.55 25.40
CA MET A 204 22.52 13.91 24.09
C MET A 204 23.56 13.96 22.97
N PHE A 205 24.80 14.32 23.33
CA PHE A 205 25.97 14.27 22.46
C PHE A 205 27.09 13.52 23.19
N PRO A 206 27.71 12.50 22.56
CA PRO A 206 28.82 11.79 23.17
C PRO A 206 30.05 12.70 23.26
N PRO A 207 30.97 12.48 24.22
CA PRO A 207 32.20 13.24 24.33
C PRO A 207 33.00 13.25 23.02
N GLY A 208 33.46 14.43 22.60
CA GLY A 208 34.23 14.59 21.36
C GLY A 208 33.39 14.73 20.09
N PHE A 209 32.06 14.76 20.18
CA PHE A 209 31.20 15.11 19.05
C PHE A 209 31.27 16.61 18.74
N ASP A 210 32.02 16.99 17.69
CA ASP A 210 32.11 18.37 17.20
C ASP A 210 31.00 18.65 16.18
N ARG A 211 29.85 19.13 16.67
CA ARG A 211 28.72 19.57 15.84
C ARG A 211 29.13 20.67 14.87
N ASP A 212 29.95 21.63 15.31
CA ASP A 212 30.29 22.80 14.52
C ASP A 212 31.16 22.44 13.32
N SER A 213 31.99 21.40 13.42
CA SER A 213 32.70 20.83 12.28
C SER A 213 31.77 20.26 11.22
N MET A 214 30.71 19.57 11.64
CA MET A 214 29.74 19.00 10.70
C MET A 214 28.96 20.09 9.96
N LEU A 215 28.65 21.20 10.64
CA LEU A 215 27.91 22.33 10.07
C LEU A 215 28.74 23.19 9.10
N ARG A 216 30.08 23.06 9.06
CA ARG A 216 30.94 23.83 8.14
C ARG A 216 30.94 23.32 6.69
N GLY A 217 30.55 22.07 6.46
CA GLY A 217 30.63 21.39 5.15
C GLY A 217 29.28 21.14 4.47
N LEU A 218 28.24 21.91 4.79
CA LEU A 218 26.89 21.65 4.30
C LEU A 218 26.76 21.93 2.80
N VAL A 219 26.26 20.92 2.07
CA VAL A 219 25.90 21.04 0.65
C VAL A 219 24.38 20.98 0.55
N PRO A 220 23.71 21.97 -0.07
CA PRO A 220 22.26 21.95 -0.22
C PRO A 220 21.77 20.65 -0.86
N GLY A 221 20.72 20.04 -0.31
CA GLY A 221 20.19 18.78 -0.80
C GLY A 221 21.02 17.53 -0.45
N SER A 222 22.13 17.65 0.28
CA SER A 222 22.94 16.49 0.69
C SER A 222 22.41 15.82 1.97
N GLY A 223 22.80 14.55 2.17
CA GLY A 223 22.55 13.85 3.44
C GLY A 223 23.16 14.57 4.64
N THR A 224 24.31 15.23 4.48
CA THR A 224 24.95 16.01 5.57
C THR A 224 24.08 17.21 5.98
N SER A 225 23.39 17.84 5.03
CA SER A 225 22.39 18.88 5.33
C SER A 225 21.14 18.32 6.01
N ALA A 226 20.70 17.10 5.65
CA ALA A 226 19.62 16.43 6.35
C ALA A 226 20.02 16.10 7.80
N LEU A 227 21.23 15.56 7.99
CA LEU A 227 21.79 15.34 9.33
C LEU A 227 21.85 16.65 10.13
N ALA A 228 22.31 17.75 9.53
CA ALA A 228 22.34 19.05 10.19
C ALA A 228 20.94 19.49 10.65
N ALA A 229 19.92 19.30 9.82
CA ALA A 229 18.53 19.55 10.21
C ALA A 229 18.11 18.64 11.38
N GLY A 230 18.38 17.34 11.31
CA GLY A 230 18.08 16.40 12.39
C GLY A 230 18.79 16.72 13.71
N LEU A 231 20.03 17.21 13.67
CA LEU A 231 20.78 17.62 14.86
C LEU A 231 20.10 18.79 15.60
N THR A 232 19.25 19.58 14.93
CA THR A 232 18.45 20.63 15.58
C THR A 232 17.29 20.10 16.42
N ARG A 233 17.00 18.80 16.33
CA ARG A 233 15.93 18.09 17.04
C ARG A 233 16.46 17.25 18.20
N VAL A 234 17.77 17.25 18.45
CA VAL A 234 18.36 16.57 19.61
C VAL A 234 17.73 17.14 20.89
N GLY A 235 17.23 16.24 21.74
CA GLY A 235 16.43 16.58 22.92
C GLY A 235 14.92 16.37 22.76
N ASP A 236 14.40 16.28 21.53
CA ASP A 236 12.96 16.08 21.30
C ASP A 236 12.54 14.66 21.74
N PRO A 237 11.32 14.48 22.28
CA PRO A 237 10.86 13.20 22.78
C PRO A 237 10.62 12.16 21.67
N TYR A 238 10.90 10.90 21.99
CA TYR A 238 10.43 9.78 21.20
C TYR A 238 8.92 9.58 21.38
N VAL A 239 8.18 9.50 20.27
CA VAL A 239 6.75 9.13 20.24
C VAL A 239 6.50 8.19 19.06
N TRP A 240 5.94 7.01 19.34
CA TRP A 240 5.56 6.03 18.31
C TRP A 240 4.72 6.66 17.20
N GLY A 241 5.14 6.48 15.95
CA GLY A 241 4.43 6.99 14.80
C GLY A 241 4.65 8.47 14.51
N ALA A 242 5.37 9.23 15.35
CA ALA A 242 5.54 10.67 15.17
C ALA A 242 6.57 11.02 14.07
N THR A 243 6.29 12.11 13.35
CA THR A 243 7.06 12.57 12.17
C THR A 243 7.51 14.03 12.28
N GLY A 244 7.60 14.56 13.50
CA GLY A 244 8.05 15.93 13.76
C GLY A 244 6.96 17.01 13.70
N PRO A 245 7.35 18.29 13.90
CA PRO A 245 8.73 18.75 14.09
C PRO A 245 9.27 18.64 15.53
N ASP A 246 8.41 18.33 16.52
CA ASP A 246 8.76 18.42 17.96
C ASP A 246 8.74 17.06 18.67
N GLN A 247 8.50 15.97 17.94
CA GLN A 247 8.46 14.60 18.46
C GLN A 247 8.63 13.61 17.31
N PHE A 248 9.34 12.50 17.55
CA PHE A 248 9.75 11.60 16.48
C PHE A 248 9.70 10.13 16.88
N ASP A 249 9.44 9.25 15.92
CA ASP A 249 10.02 7.90 15.96
C ASP A 249 11.26 7.82 15.05
N CYS A 250 11.94 6.67 15.05
CA CYS A 250 13.22 6.49 14.35
C CYS A 250 13.13 6.86 12.85
N SER A 251 12.17 6.28 12.12
CA SER A 251 11.98 6.53 10.69
C SER A 251 11.33 7.87 10.40
N GLY A 252 10.53 8.41 11.33
CA GLY A 252 9.95 9.75 11.27
C GLY A 252 11.01 10.85 11.39
N LEU A 253 12.02 10.67 12.24
CA LEU A 253 13.17 11.60 12.32
C LEU A 253 13.93 11.66 11.00
N VAL A 254 14.24 10.50 10.40
CA VAL A 254 14.91 10.43 9.10
C VAL A 254 14.06 11.10 8.02
N GLN A 255 12.78 10.75 7.94
CA GLN A 255 11.86 11.34 6.96
C GLN A 255 11.82 12.86 7.08
N TRP A 256 11.65 13.38 8.31
CA TRP A 256 11.58 14.82 8.55
C TRP A 256 12.88 15.53 8.20
N ALA A 257 14.03 14.98 8.60
CA ALA A 257 15.35 15.55 8.35
C ALA A 257 15.63 15.68 6.85
N PHE A 258 15.29 14.66 6.07
CA PHE A 258 15.45 14.67 4.62
C PHE A 258 14.43 15.56 3.90
N HIS A 259 13.22 15.69 4.45
CA HIS A 259 12.23 16.63 3.94
C HIS A 259 12.73 18.09 4.04
N GLN A 260 13.50 18.44 5.08
CA GLN A 260 14.10 19.78 5.20
C GLN A 260 15.07 20.14 4.07
N VAL A 261 15.61 19.13 3.38
CA VAL A 261 16.50 19.31 2.23
C VAL A 261 15.83 18.95 0.90
N GLY A 262 14.50 18.90 0.87
CA GLY A 262 13.69 18.69 -0.32
C GLY A 262 13.62 17.23 -0.79
N LYS A 263 13.95 16.25 0.05
CA LYS A 263 13.86 14.82 -0.30
C LYS A 263 12.64 14.17 0.35
N ASN A 264 11.77 13.62 -0.49
CA ASN A 264 10.60 12.86 -0.06
C ASN A 264 11.01 11.41 0.23
N VAL A 265 11.22 11.12 1.51
CA VAL A 265 11.64 9.80 1.99
C VAL A 265 10.42 8.99 2.45
N PRO A 266 10.35 7.67 2.15
CA PRO A 266 9.26 6.82 2.62
C PRO A 266 9.09 6.83 4.14
N ARG A 267 7.89 6.50 4.64
CA ARG A 267 7.58 6.62 6.07
C ARG A 267 8.25 5.58 6.95
N THR A 268 8.46 4.37 6.44
CA THR A 268 8.89 3.23 7.26
C THR A 268 10.37 2.93 7.08
N SER A 269 11.01 2.41 8.12
CA SER A 269 12.43 2.01 8.05
C SER A 269 12.68 0.98 6.95
N GLN A 270 11.74 0.03 6.76
CA GLN A 270 11.83 -0.96 5.69
C GLN A 270 11.81 -0.33 4.30
N GLN A 271 10.86 0.57 4.02
CA GLN A 271 10.82 1.27 2.73
C GLN A 271 12.04 2.18 2.54
N GLN A 272 12.49 2.87 3.59
CA GLN A 272 13.70 3.68 3.59
C GLN A 272 14.96 2.87 3.24
N SER A 273 15.02 1.61 3.69
CA SER A 273 16.13 0.70 3.40
C SER A 273 16.23 0.28 1.93
N GLY A 274 15.20 0.55 1.12
CA GLY A 274 15.20 0.41 -0.33
C GLY A 274 15.40 1.72 -1.10
N PHE A 275 15.49 2.86 -0.40
CA PHE A 275 15.61 4.19 -0.99
C PHE A 275 17.08 4.58 -1.19
N GLY A 276 17.36 5.38 -2.22
CA GLY A 276 18.73 5.82 -2.56
C GLY A 276 19.68 4.69 -2.98
N THR A 277 20.99 4.93 -2.87
CA THR A 277 22.04 3.98 -3.28
C THR A 277 22.57 3.19 -2.08
N PRO A 278 22.84 1.87 -2.20
CA PRO A 278 23.54 1.11 -1.16
C PRO A 278 24.91 1.70 -0.83
N VAL A 279 25.29 1.64 0.45
CA VAL A 279 26.62 2.04 0.94
C VAL A 279 27.17 0.93 1.82
N ASP A 280 28.42 0.54 1.60
CA ASP A 280 29.13 -0.39 2.47
C ASP A 280 29.46 0.29 3.81
N GLU A 281 29.44 -0.46 4.91
CA GLU A 281 29.69 0.07 6.26
C GLU A 281 31.03 0.84 6.36
N LYS A 282 32.07 0.36 5.67
CA LYS A 282 33.40 1.00 5.61
C LYS A 282 33.41 2.34 4.85
N ASP A 283 32.41 2.60 4.00
CA ASP A 283 32.31 3.77 3.14
C ASP A 283 31.28 4.79 3.64
N LEU A 284 30.79 4.60 4.87
CA LEU A 284 29.82 5.48 5.51
C LEU A 284 30.35 6.91 5.65
N GLN A 285 29.50 7.87 5.26
CA GLN A 285 29.75 9.30 5.33
C GLN A 285 28.63 9.99 6.11
N PRO A 286 28.93 11.07 6.85
CA PRO A 286 27.90 11.82 7.57
C PRO A 286 26.71 12.20 6.69
N GLY A 287 25.52 11.78 7.10
CA GLY A 287 24.29 11.94 6.33
C GLY A 287 23.79 10.68 5.64
N ASP A 288 24.58 9.60 5.59
CA ASP A 288 24.08 8.29 5.18
C ASP A 288 23.06 7.77 6.19
N VAL A 289 22.07 7.01 5.73
CA VAL A 289 21.05 6.41 6.57
C VAL A 289 21.47 4.98 6.91
N VAL A 290 21.51 4.67 8.19
CA VAL A 290 21.91 3.36 8.72
C VAL A 290 20.71 2.61 9.27
N PHE A 291 20.62 1.33 8.95
CA PHE A 291 19.51 0.44 9.29
C PHE A 291 20.00 -0.68 10.19
N PHE A 292 19.15 -1.09 11.13
CA PHE A 292 19.53 -2.05 12.17
C PHE A 292 18.51 -3.17 12.31
N TYR A 293 18.99 -4.29 12.86
CA TYR A 293 18.26 -5.54 13.07
C TYR A 293 17.84 -6.23 11.76
N SER A 294 17.66 -7.55 11.80
CA SER A 294 17.31 -8.35 10.62
C SER A 294 15.93 -8.03 10.04
N ASP A 295 15.03 -7.48 10.84
CA ASP A 295 13.68 -7.03 10.44
C ASP A 295 13.64 -5.54 10.05
N ILE A 296 14.79 -4.86 10.08
CA ILE A 296 14.96 -3.44 9.76
C ILE A 296 14.01 -2.58 10.60
N SER A 297 13.92 -2.89 11.89
CA SER A 297 12.95 -2.26 12.78
C SER A 297 13.48 -0.99 13.45
N HIS A 298 14.74 -0.60 13.19
CA HIS A 298 15.32 0.67 13.65
C HIS A 298 16.18 1.32 12.56
N VAL A 299 16.26 2.65 12.58
CA VAL A 299 16.98 3.46 11.59
C VAL A 299 17.52 4.74 12.24
N GLY A 300 18.66 5.22 11.75
CA GLY A 300 19.26 6.49 12.13
C GLY A 300 20.03 7.15 10.99
N ILE A 301 20.52 8.36 11.22
CA ILE A 301 21.39 9.09 10.28
C ILE A 301 22.82 9.04 10.80
N TYR A 302 23.74 8.49 10.02
CA TYR A 302 25.14 8.38 10.38
C TYR A 302 25.75 9.77 10.60
N ALA A 303 26.39 9.96 11.75
CA ALA A 303 26.95 11.22 12.21
C ALA A 303 28.50 11.23 12.20
N GLY A 304 29.13 10.23 11.56
CA GLY A 304 30.58 10.07 11.53
C GLY A 304 31.13 9.33 12.76
N ASN A 305 32.37 8.85 12.67
CA ASN A 305 33.11 8.22 13.79
C ASN A 305 32.35 7.08 14.50
N GLY A 306 31.57 6.28 13.77
CA GLY A 306 30.78 5.20 14.37
C GLY A 306 29.54 5.67 15.15
N LEU A 307 29.15 6.94 15.01
CA LEU A 307 27.99 7.54 15.68
C LEU A 307 26.79 7.69 14.74
N MET A 308 25.59 7.69 15.30
CA MET A 308 24.35 7.98 14.59
C MET A 308 23.47 8.94 15.39
N LEU A 309 22.74 9.79 14.66
CA LEU A 309 21.59 10.51 15.17
C LEU A 309 20.35 9.61 15.05
N HIS A 310 19.62 9.40 16.14
CA HIS A 310 18.39 8.61 16.11
C HIS A 310 17.36 9.04 17.17
N ALA A 311 16.12 8.57 16.98
CA ALA A 311 15.11 8.53 18.02
C ALA A 311 14.94 7.06 18.44
N SER A 312 15.45 6.68 19.62
CA SER A 312 15.60 5.26 19.99
C SER A 312 14.32 4.63 20.52
N THR A 313 13.80 5.16 21.62
CA THR A 313 12.63 4.61 22.29
C THR A 313 12.07 5.58 23.33
N PHE A 314 10.91 5.24 23.87
CA PHE A 314 10.20 6.04 24.86
C PHE A 314 11.06 6.35 26.09
N GLY A 315 11.00 7.61 26.54
CA GLY A 315 11.77 8.10 27.68
C GLY A 315 13.21 8.49 27.35
N ILE A 316 13.71 8.12 26.17
CA ILE A 316 15.03 8.54 25.66
C ILE A 316 14.80 9.57 24.54
N PRO A 317 15.24 10.82 24.70
CA PRO A 317 15.07 11.83 23.66
C PRO A 317 15.94 11.52 22.44
N VAL A 318 15.67 12.22 21.33
CA VAL A 318 16.55 12.23 20.15
C VAL A 318 17.96 12.58 20.59
N GLN A 319 18.93 11.77 20.19
CA GLN A 319 20.32 11.93 20.60
C GLN A 319 21.29 11.39 19.54
N VAL A 320 22.56 11.73 19.71
CA VAL A 320 23.66 11.09 19.01
C VAL A 320 24.20 9.96 19.87
N ALA A 321 24.27 8.74 19.34
CA ALA A 321 24.71 7.56 20.06
C ALA A 321 25.64 6.68 19.19
N PRO A 322 26.51 5.84 19.79
CA PRO A 322 27.30 4.86 19.05
C PRO A 322 26.41 3.86 18.31
N MET A 323 26.77 3.50 17.08
CA MET A 323 26.08 2.44 16.33
C MET A 323 26.44 1.05 16.83
N GLY A 324 27.65 0.87 17.38
CA GLY A 324 28.21 -0.45 17.70
C GLY A 324 27.46 -1.22 18.79
N SER A 325 26.58 -0.56 19.54
CA SER A 325 25.68 -1.20 20.52
C SER A 325 24.41 -1.78 19.90
N THR A 326 24.21 -1.60 18.59
CA THR A 326 23.01 -1.99 17.86
C THR A 326 23.40 -2.85 16.65
N PRO A 327 22.81 -4.04 16.43
CA PRO A 327 23.15 -4.89 15.29
C PRO A 327 22.92 -4.18 13.94
N PHE A 328 24.00 -3.80 13.27
CA PHE A 328 23.97 -3.17 11.95
C PHE A 328 23.40 -4.15 10.91
N HIS A 329 22.57 -3.63 9.99
CA HIS A 329 21.98 -4.40 8.89
C HIS A 329 22.47 -3.90 7.53
N SER A 330 22.26 -2.62 7.24
CA SER A 330 22.62 -2.03 5.94
C SER A 330 22.70 -0.50 6.02
N ALA A 331 23.22 0.14 4.96
CA ALA A 331 23.21 1.59 4.83
C ALA A 331 22.81 2.06 3.43
N ARG A 332 22.26 3.27 3.36
CA ARG A 332 21.84 3.94 2.13
C ARG A 332 22.28 5.40 2.10
N ARG A 333 22.65 5.87 0.92
CA ARG A 333 22.85 7.29 0.62
C ARG A 333 21.68 7.78 -0.23
N PHE A 334 20.89 8.69 0.32
CA PHE A 334 19.73 9.28 -0.35
C PHE A 334 20.13 10.48 -1.20
#